data_AF-A0A3D3DJF5-F1
#
_entry.id   AF-A0A3D3DJF5-F1
#
_cell.length_a   1.000
_cell.length_b   1.000
_cell.length_c   1.000
_cell.angle_alpha   90.00
_cell.angle_beta   90.00
_cell.angle_gamma   90.00
#
_symmetry.space_group_name_H-M   'P 1'
#
loop_
_entity.id
_entity.type
_entity.pdbx_description
1 polymer ?
#
loop_
_entity_poly.entity_id
_entity_poly.type
_entity_poly.pdbx_seq_one_letter_code
_entity_poly.pdbx_strand_id
1 'polypeptide(L)'
;MIASRAKRYSRDSFQPRGFSLIELLTVISTIAILAALLFPILNKTKVKAQRTTCLSNLRQLGFAWALYRDDNGDYLAESYPGDRDPNPDVWVKGDMTKLQDAGNADLLREGKLYPYGGSAPIYHCPADRGVSIGGKIVPTVRSYSMNSFMGARPSSAPMIPSTARGYVDFFARGSDIPRPEQMWVLLEEDSRSINDGFFVTDPKGQIWYDWPTISAARHNYSYALNFADGHSATWRVTDPRSLRVTITKTEQPGNADLQRLASATTVRK
;
A
#
# COMPACT_ATOMS: atom_id res chain seq x y z
N MET A 1 -15.36 89.38 -44.07
CA MET A 1 -15.54 87.91 -44.05
C MET A 1 -14.55 87.33 -43.06
N ILE A 2 -15.07 86.56 -42.09
CA ILE A 2 -14.38 86.14 -40.87
C ILE A 2 -13.52 84.89 -41.15
N ALA A 3 -12.23 84.94 -40.80
CA ALA A 3 -11.32 83.80 -40.91
C ALA A 3 -11.60 82.77 -39.79
N SER A 4 -11.91 81.52 -40.15
CA SER A 4 -12.11 80.43 -39.19
C SER A 4 -10.75 79.79 -38.82
N ARG A 5 -10.47 79.71 -37.51
CA ARG A 5 -9.31 79.00 -36.96
C ARG A 5 -9.66 77.53 -36.78
N ALA A 6 -8.98 76.65 -37.50
CA ALA A 6 -9.06 75.21 -37.27
C ALA A 6 -8.30 74.81 -35.98
N LYS A 7 -8.99 74.18 -35.03
CA LYS A 7 -8.39 73.56 -33.83
C LYS A 7 -7.71 72.24 -34.24
N ARG A 8 -6.38 72.15 -34.11
CA ARG A 8 -5.65 70.88 -34.21
C ARG A 8 -5.81 70.09 -32.92
N TYR A 9 -6.41 68.90 -32.99
CA TYR A 9 -6.38 67.90 -31.91
C TYR A 9 -5.02 67.21 -31.94
N SER A 10 -4.23 67.37 -30.88
CA SER A 10 -3.00 66.58 -30.66
C SER A 10 -3.41 65.14 -30.40
N ARG A 11 -2.94 64.19 -31.24
CA ARG A 11 -3.02 62.77 -30.94
C ARG A 11 -1.90 62.45 -29.97
N ASP A 12 -2.22 62.23 -28.70
CA ASP A 12 -1.28 61.63 -27.75
C ASP A 12 -0.96 60.21 -28.23
N SER A 13 0.23 60.06 -28.80
CA SER A 13 0.81 58.75 -29.13
C SER A 13 1.18 58.07 -27.82
N PHE A 14 0.38 57.10 -27.38
CA PHE A 14 0.79 56.15 -26.34
C PHE A 14 1.99 55.35 -26.88
N GLN A 15 3.21 55.75 -26.51
CA GLN A 15 4.37 54.91 -26.75
C GLN A 15 4.24 53.65 -25.89
N PRO A 16 4.26 52.44 -26.47
CA PRO A 16 4.28 51.22 -25.68
C PRO A 16 5.56 51.20 -24.84
N ARG A 17 5.41 51.19 -23.52
CA ARG A 17 6.52 51.01 -22.59
C ARG A 17 7.04 49.58 -22.75
N GLY A 18 8.30 49.44 -23.14
CA GLY A 18 8.97 48.14 -23.19
C GLY A 18 9.22 47.60 -21.78
N PHE A 19 9.17 46.29 -21.63
CA PHE A 19 9.43 45.61 -20.37
C PHE A 19 10.91 45.77 -20.00
N SER A 20 11.21 46.25 -18.80
CA SER A 20 12.58 46.42 -18.33
C SER A 20 13.17 45.11 -17.80
N LEU A 21 14.50 45.00 -17.85
CA LEU A 21 15.22 43.85 -17.29
C LEU A 21 14.92 43.66 -15.80
N ILE A 22 14.73 44.75 -15.06
CA ILE A 22 14.46 44.69 -13.62
C ILE A 22 13.04 44.18 -13.33
N GLU A 23 12.05 44.56 -14.15
CA GLU A 23 10.67 44.03 -14.06
C GLU A 23 10.64 42.53 -14.35
N LEU A 24 11.45 42.05 -15.28
CA LEU A 24 11.57 40.62 -15.54
C LEU A 24 12.25 39.89 -14.38
N LEU A 25 13.33 40.46 -13.85
CA LEU A 25 14.10 39.87 -12.76
C LEU A 25 13.27 39.73 -11.48
N THR A 26 12.48 40.75 -11.13
CA THR A 26 11.63 40.69 -9.93
C THR A 26 10.53 39.64 -10.08
N VAL A 27 9.90 39.52 -11.26
CA VAL A 27 8.88 38.51 -11.53
C VAL A 27 9.45 37.10 -11.40
N ILE A 28 10.56 36.78 -12.06
CA ILE A 28 11.16 35.44 -11.94
C ILE A 28 11.63 35.16 -10.50
N SER A 29 12.11 36.18 -9.78
CA SER A 29 12.52 36.04 -8.38
C SER A 29 11.32 35.69 -7.49
N THR A 30 10.18 36.37 -7.68
CA THR A 30 8.96 36.05 -6.92
C THR A 30 8.43 34.66 -7.25
N ILE A 31 8.41 34.26 -8.52
CA ILE A 31 8.01 32.90 -8.95
C ILE A 31 8.94 31.85 -8.33
N ALA A 32 10.25 32.09 -8.32
CA ALA A 32 11.23 31.17 -7.72
C ALA A 32 11.00 30.98 -6.21
N ILE A 33 10.73 32.06 -5.47
CA ILE A 33 10.42 32.01 -4.04
C ILE A 33 9.12 31.21 -3.79
N LEU A 34 8.06 31.52 -4.55
CA LEU A 34 6.78 30.80 -4.41
C LEU A 34 6.93 29.31 -4.74
N ALA A 35 7.64 28.98 -5.82
CA ALA A 35 7.89 27.61 -6.22
C ALA A 35 8.71 26.85 -5.15
N ALA A 36 9.75 27.47 -4.59
CA ALA A 36 10.58 26.88 -3.54
C ALA A 36 9.79 26.50 -2.28
N LEU A 37 8.76 27.27 -1.92
CA LEU A 37 7.87 26.95 -0.80
C LEU A 37 6.82 25.88 -1.15
N LEU A 38 6.35 25.84 -2.41
CA LEU A 38 5.31 24.92 -2.86
C LEU A 38 5.83 23.47 -3.03
N PHE A 39 7.02 23.27 -3.58
CA PHE A 39 7.57 21.92 -3.83
C PHE A 39 7.60 20.99 -2.59
N PRO A 40 8.13 21.39 -1.42
CA PRO A 40 8.16 20.52 -0.26
C PRO A 40 6.75 20.21 0.29
N ILE A 41 5.80 21.16 0.16
CA ILE A 41 4.42 20.99 0.60
C ILE A 41 3.66 20.03 -0.33
N LEU A 42 3.83 20.17 -1.65
CA LEU A 42 3.20 19.30 -2.65
C LEU A 42 3.63 17.85 -2.47
N ASN A 43 4.92 17.59 -2.22
CA ASN A 43 5.41 16.24 -1.98
C ASN A 43 4.78 15.60 -0.73
N LYS A 44 4.70 16.35 0.39
CA LYS A 44 4.04 15.86 1.62
C LYS A 44 2.55 15.61 1.40
N THR A 45 1.89 16.48 0.64
CA THR A 45 0.45 16.35 0.34
C THR A 45 0.17 15.14 -0.54
N LYS A 46 1.00 14.90 -1.56
CA LYS A 46 0.90 13.72 -2.43
C LYS A 46 1.00 12.42 -1.64
N VAL A 47 1.97 12.29 -0.73
CA VAL A 47 2.13 11.08 0.11
C VAL A 47 0.90 10.86 1.01
N LYS A 48 0.32 11.93 1.57
CA LYS A 48 -0.92 11.85 2.36
C LYS A 48 -2.13 11.44 1.52
N ALA A 49 -2.28 11.99 0.32
CA ALA A 49 -3.35 11.62 -0.61
C ALA A 49 -3.25 10.14 -1.00
N GLN A 50 -2.06 9.69 -1.41
CA GLN A 50 -1.80 8.28 -1.72
C GLN A 50 -2.11 7.36 -0.53
N ARG A 51 -1.76 7.77 0.69
CA ARG A 51 -2.09 7.02 1.92
C ARG A 51 -3.60 6.89 2.14
N THR A 52 -4.34 7.96 1.87
CA THR A 52 -5.81 7.97 2.02
C THR A 52 -6.46 7.00 1.03
N THR A 53 -6.02 7.01 -0.23
CA THR A 53 -6.46 6.04 -1.24
C THR A 53 -6.06 4.61 -0.87
N CYS A 54 -4.82 4.38 -0.41
CA CYS A 54 -4.36 3.07 0.05
C CYS A 54 -5.24 2.51 1.18
N LEU A 55 -5.61 3.36 2.15
CA LEU A 55 -6.51 2.99 3.24
C LEU A 55 -7.92 2.65 2.74
N SER A 56 -8.44 3.43 1.79
CA SER A 56 -9.74 3.17 1.14
C SER A 56 -9.75 1.86 0.36
N ASN A 57 -8.66 1.55 -0.34
CA ASN A 57 -8.47 0.30 -1.08
C ASN A 57 -8.50 -0.90 -0.13
N LEU A 58 -7.73 -0.87 0.96
CA LEU A 58 -7.75 -1.91 1.98
C LEU A 58 -9.10 -2.06 2.67
N ARG A 59 -9.84 -0.97 2.89
CA ARG A 59 -11.19 -1.04 3.44
C ARG A 59 -12.16 -1.72 2.47
N GLN A 60 -12.07 -1.43 1.17
CA GLN A 60 -12.85 -2.11 0.14
C GLN A 60 -12.52 -3.60 0.04
N LEU A 61 -11.24 -3.98 0.11
CA LEU A 61 -10.84 -5.38 0.17
C LEU A 61 -11.29 -6.06 1.47
N GLY A 62 -11.25 -5.36 2.60
CA GLY A 62 -11.79 -5.86 3.87
C GLY A 62 -13.28 -6.15 3.81
N PHE A 63 -14.04 -5.29 3.13
CA PHE A 63 -15.45 -5.57 2.82
C PHE A 63 -15.62 -6.79 1.91
N ALA A 64 -14.81 -6.91 0.85
CA ALA A 64 -14.83 -8.08 -0.02
C ALA A 64 -14.55 -9.38 0.75
N TRP A 65 -13.61 -9.34 1.69
CA TRP A 65 -13.28 -10.46 2.58
C TRP A 65 -14.44 -10.82 3.52
N ALA A 66 -15.09 -9.82 4.12
CA ALA A 66 -16.25 -10.05 4.99
C ALA A 66 -17.47 -10.59 4.22
N LEU A 67 -17.74 -10.07 3.02
CA LEU A 67 -18.82 -10.58 2.16
C LEU A 67 -18.55 -12.03 1.72
N TYR A 68 -17.30 -12.35 1.36
CA TYR A 68 -16.92 -13.73 1.08
C TYR A 68 -17.24 -14.65 2.25
N ARG A 69 -16.83 -14.27 3.47
CA ARG A 69 -17.10 -15.04 4.68
C ARG A 69 -18.60 -15.29 4.85
N ASP A 70 -19.41 -14.25 4.73
CA ASP A 70 -20.86 -14.33 4.95
C ASP A 70 -21.53 -15.26 3.92
N ASP A 71 -21.11 -15.20 2.65
CA ASP A 71 -21.64 -16.06 1.58
C ASP A 71 -21.13 -17.51 1.62
N ASN A 72 -20.01 -17.76 2.31
CA ASN A 72 -19.36 -19.07 2.42
C ASN A 72 -19.54 -19.73 3.79
N GLY A 73 -20.64 -19.42 4.49
CA GLY A 73 -20.99 -20.10 5.74
C GLY A 73 -19.97 -19.87 6.85
N ASP A 74 -19.48 -18.63 6.96
CA ASP A 74 -18.47 -18.16 7.90
C ASP A 74 -17.02 -18.62 7.61
N TYR A 75 -16.78 -19.39 6.55
CA TYR A 75 -15.42 -19.74 6.14
C TYR A 75 -14.69 -18.58 5.48
N LEU A 76 -13.45 -18.37 5.90
CA LEU A 76 -12.58 -17.32 5.40
C LEU A 76 -11.87 -17.76 4.11
N ALA A 77 -11.70 -16.84 3.16
CA ALA A 77 -10.89 -17.08 1.96
C ALA A 77 -9.47 -17.51 2.35
N GLU A 78 -8.88 -18.44 1.60
CA GLU A 78 -7.58 -19.01 1.97
C GLU A 78 -6.44 -18.01 1.68
N SER A 79 -5.49 -17.88 2.61
CA SER A 79 -4.30 -17.04 2.40
C SER A 79 -3.18 -17.79 1.68
N TYR A 80 -3.11 -19.11 1.84
CA TYR A 80 -1.99 -19.91 1.35
C TYR A 80 -2.12 -20.25 -0.14
N PRO A 81 -1.18 -19.84 -1.01
CA PRO A 81 -1.28 -19.99 -2.47
C PRO A 81 -0.92 -21.38 -2.99
N GLY A 82 -0.35 -22.25 -2.15
CA GLY A 82 0.12 -23.59 -2.53
C GLY A 82 1.56 -23.58 -3.10
N ASP A 83 2.35 -24.60 -2.76
CA ASP A 83 3.75 -24.70 -3.21
C ASP A 83 3.89 -25.35 -4.60
N ARG A 84 3.31 -26.55 -4.77
CA ARG A 84 3.42 -27.38 -6.00
C ARG A 84 2.18 -27.29 -6.87
N ASP A 85 1.02 -27.31 -6.21
CA ASP A 85 -0.28 -27.20 -6.85
C ASP A 85 -0.90 -25.86 -6.43
N PRO A 86 -1.14 -24.94 -7.38
CA PRO A 86 -1.75 -23.66 -7.06
C PRO A 86 -3.11 -23.86 -6.40
N ASN A 87 -3.31 -23.23 -5.25
CA ASN A 87 -4.55 -23.28 -4.52
C ASN A 87 -5.66 -22.56 -5.32
N PRO A 88 -6.72 -23.26 -5.78
CA PRO A 88 -7.82 -22.62 -6.49
C PRO A 88 -8.66 -21.71 -5.57
N ASP A 89 -8.56 -21.88 -4.25
CA ASP A 89 -9.37 -21.20 -3.24
C ASP A 89 -8.65 -20.04 -2.54
N VAL A 90 -7.48 -19.65 -3.05
CA VAL A 90 -6.72 -18.51 -2.55
C VAL A 90 -7.44 -17.18 -2.81
N TRP A 91 -7.29 -16.25 -1.87
CA TRP A 91 -7.89 -14.91 -1.96
C TRP A 91 -7.44 -14.12 -3.21
N VAL A 92 -6.19 -14.31 -3.63
CA VAL A 92 -5.58 -13.70 -4.83
C VAL A 92 -4.52 -14.61 -5.43
N LYS A 93 -4.35 -14.57 -6.76
CA LYS A 93 -3.27 -15.29 -7.46
C LYS A 93 -2.14 -14.35 -7.90
N GLY A 94 -1.03 -14.97 -8.29
CA GLY A 94 0.10 -14.34 -8.95
C GLY A 94 1.25 -13.97 -8.01
N ASP A 95 2.47 -14.16 -8.53
CA ASP A 95 3.71 -13.89 -7.82
C ASP A 95 4.37 -12.63 -8.36
N MET A 96 4.39 -11.56 -7.57
CA MET A 96 4.92 -10.26 -7.97
C MET A 96 6.42 -10.28 -8.26
N THR A 97 7.16 -11.34 -7.86
CA THR A 97 8.58 -11.50 -8.21
C THR A 97 8.79 -12.08 -9.61
N LYS A 98 7.73 -12.59 -10.26
CA LYS A 98 7.78 -13.17 -11.61
C LYS A 98 7.32 -12.15 -12.64
N LEU A 99 8.14 -11.94 -13.67
CA LEU A 99 7.88 -10.95 -14.73
C LEU A 99 6.52 -11.14 -15.42
N GLN A 100 6.11 -12.39 -15.62
CA GLN A 100 4.86 -12.75 -16.29
C GLN A 100 3.60 -12.50 -15.45
N ASP A 101 3.75 -12.45 -14.12
CA ASP A 101 2.64 -12.31 -13.18
C ASP A 101 2.53 -10.87 -12.67
N ALA A 102 3.66 -10.19 -12.44
CA ALA A 102 3.73 -8.87 -11.83
C ALA A 102 2.78 -7.86 -12.49
N GLY A 103 2.72 -7.82 -13.83
CA GLY A 103 1.85 -6.91 -14.59
C GLY A 103 0.48 -7.49 -14.97
N ASN A 104 0.17 -8.73 -14.59
CA ASN A 104 -0.98 -9.45 -15.11
C ASN A 104 -2.21 -9.30 -14.20
N ALA A 105 -3.11 -8.38 -14.58
CA ALA A 105 -4.33 -8.11 -13.82
C ALA A 105 -5.37 -9.24 -13.91
N ASP A 106 -5.25 -10.18 -14.85
CA ASP A 106 -6.17 -11.32 -14.95
C ASP A 106 -6.02 -12.27 -13.75
N LEU A 107 -4.81 -12.38 -13.19
CA LEU A 107 -4.56 -13.17 -11.98
C LEU A 107 -5.35 -12.64 -10.77
N LEU A 108 -5.63 -11.34 -10.72
CA LEU A 108 -6.50 -10.78 -9.70
C LEU A 108 -7.95 -11.26 -9.88
N ARG A 109 -8.43 -11.34 -11.13
CA ARG A 109 -9.80 -11.75 -11.48
C ARG A 109 -10.10 -13.19 -11.12
N GLU A 110 -9.06 -14.01 -11.07
CA GLU A 110 -9.13 -15.42 -10.69
C GLU A 110 -9.12 -15.65 -9.17
N GLY A 111 -8.84 -14.62 -8.36
CA GLY A 111 -8.84 -14.71 -6.90
C GLY A 111 -10.23 -14.73 -6.28
N LYS A 112 -10.41 -15.43 -5.16
CA LYS A 112 -11.72 -15.60 -4.52
C LYS A 112 -12.36 -14.33 -3.99
N LEU A 113 -11.58 -13.29 -3.70
CA LEU A 113 -12.14 -12.01 -3.25
C LEU A 113 -12.55 -11.08 -4.40
N TYR A 114 -12.11 -11.36 -5.63
CA TYR A 114 -12.36 -10.45 -6.76
C TYR A 114 -13.86 -10.26 -7.08
N PRO A 115 -14.72 -11.30 -7.05
CA PRO A 115 -16.16 -11.12 -7.29
C PRO A 115 -16.83 -10.13 -6.33
N TYR A 116 -16.31 -9.98 -5.11
CA TYR A 116 -16.87 -9.13 -4.06
C TYR A 116 -16.31 -7.70 -4.09
N GLY A 117 -15.08 -7.51 -4.58
CA GLY A 117 -14.45 -6.19 -4.74
C GLY A 117 -14.65 -5.58 -6.14
N GLY A 118 -14.79 -6.41 -7.17
CA GLY A 118 -15.14 -6.04 -8.55
C GLY A 118 -14.15 -5.14 -9.31
N SER A 119 -12.99 -4.81 -8.73
CA SER A 119 -12.13 -3.75 -9.27
C SER A 119 -10.64 -4.04 -9.02
N ALA A 120 -9.87 -4.27 -10.10
CA ALA A 120 -8.42 -4.52 -9.99
C ALA A 120 -7.62 -3.39 -9.30
N PRO A 121 -7.91 -2.08 -9.54
CA PRO A 121 -7.20 -0.99 -8.86
C PRO A 121 -7.22 -1.02 -7.33
N ILE A 122 -8.18 -1.68 -6.68
CA ILE A 122 -8.23 -1.74 -5.21
C ILE A 122 -7.16 -2.69 -4.63
N TYR A 123 -6.48 -3.48 -5.45
CA TYR A 123 -5.40 -4.39 -5.03
C TYR A 123 -4.02 -3.73 -4.99
N HIS A 124 -3.91 -2.51 -5.51
CA HIS A 124 -2.63 -1.81 -5.67
C HIS A 124 -2.60 -0.49 -4.88
N CYS A 125 -1.48 -0.22 -4.24
CA CYS A 125 -1.26 1.04 -3.55
C CYS A 125 -0.75 2.09 -4.56
N PRO A 126 -1.33 3.31 -4.61
CA PRO A 126 -0.88 4.34 -5.56
C PRO A 126 0.53 4.90 -5.27
N ALA A 127 1.13 4.57 -4.12
CA ALA A 127 2.53 4.89 -3.81
C ALA A 127 3.50 3.76 -4.15
N ASP A 128 2.99 2.57 -4.48
CA ASP A 128 3.80 1.46 -4.94
C ASP A 128 4.33 1.74 -6.35
N ARG A 129 5.60 1.40 -6.56
CA ARG A 129 6.30 1.55 -7.84
C ARG A 129 6.59 0.21 -8.50
N GLY A 130 6.26 -0.90 -7.83
CA GLY A 130 6.56 -2.25 -8.25
C GLY A 130 7.84 -2.80 -7.63
N VAL A 131 8.27 -3.95 -8.16
CA VAL A 131 9.38 -4.75 -7.61
C VAL A 131 10.62 -4.69 -8.51
N SER A 132 11.79 -5.07 -7.98
CA SER A 132 13.01 -5.18 -8.78
C SER A 132 13.18 -6.61 -9.32
N ILE A 133 13.07 -6.78 -10.64
CA ILE A 133 13.29 -8.07 -11.33
C ILE A 133 14.45 -7.88 -12.30
N GLY A 134 15.54 -8.62 -12.10
CA GLY A 134 16.75 -8.49 -12.94
C GLY A 134 17.35 -7.08 -12.94
N GLY A 135 17.22 -6.34 -11.84
CA GLY A 135 17.72 -4.96 -11.71
C GLY A 135 16.84 -3.88 -12.34
N LYS A 136 15.67 -4.24 -12.89
CA LYS A 136 14.68 -3.29 -13.43
C LYS A 136 13.45 -3.25 -12.53
N ILE A 137 12.90 -2.05 -12.35
CA ILE A 137 11.63 -1.88 -11.65
C ILE A 137 10.50 -2.28 -12.60
N VAL A 138 9.73 -3.28 -12.20
CA VAL A 138 8.56 -3.81 -12.91
C VAL A 138 7.31 -3.43 -12.13
N PRO A 139 6.37 -2.66 -12.72
CA PRO A 139 5.10 -2.34 -12.08
C PRO A 139 4.34 -3.61 -11.68
N THR A 140 3.78 -3.61 -10.47
CA THR A 140 2.98 -4.72 -9.94
C THR A 140 1.49 -4.40 -10.03
N VAL A 141 0.66 -5.42 -10.16
CA VAL A 141 -0.81 -5.30 -10.08
C VAL A 141 -1.33 -5.34 -8.65
N ARG A 142 -0.47 -5.73 -7.70
CA ARG A 142 -0.81 -5.89 -6.29
C ARG A 142 0.26 -5.30 -5.38
N SER A 143 -0.20 -4.79 -4.24
CA SER A 143 0.60 -4.17 -3.19
C SER A 143 0.25 -4.66 -1.78
N TYR A 144 -0.77 -5.51 -1.66
CA TYR A 144 -1.32 -5.99 -0.40
C TYR A 144 -1.19 -7.49 -0.27
N SER A 145 -1.00 -7.99 0.94
CA SER A 145 -0.92 -9.41 1.26
C SER A 145 -1.81 -9.74 2.46
N MET A 146 -2.28 -10.98 2.51
CA MET A 146 -3.17 -11.46 3.57
C MET A 146 -2.39 -12.19 4.64
N ASN A 147 -2.81 -12.03 5.89
CA ASN A 147 -2.25 -12.70 7.05
C ASN A 147 -2.25 -14.22 6.87
N SER A 148 -1.08 -14.83 7.00
CA SER A 148 -0.87 -16.28 6.88
C SER A 148 -1.66 -17.15 7.86
N PHE A 149 -2.21 -16.56 8.94
CA PHE A 149 -3.05 -17.24 9.92
C PHE A 149 -4.56 -17.04 9.68
N MET A 150 -4.94 -16.25 8.67
CA MET A 150 -6.32 -16.03 8.26
C MET A 150 -6.65 -16.90 7.04
N GLY A 151 -7.79 -17.58 7.07
CA GLY A 151 -8.25 -18.43 5.97
C GLY A 151 -8.27 -19.90 6.33
N ALA A 152 -9.18 -20.65 5.70
CA ALA A 152 -9.05 -22.09 5.64
C ALA A 152 -7.70 -22.47 5.02
N ARG A 153 -7.20 -23.66 5.35
CA ARG A 153 -5.99 -24.21 4.74
C ARG A 153 -6.26 -25.62 4.24
N PRO A 154 -5.68 -26.01 3.10
CA PRO A 154 -5.72 -27.39 2.65
C PRO A 154 -5.10 -28.28 3.72
N SER A 155 -5.65 -29.47 3.94
CA SER A 155 -5.11 -30.43 4.92
C SER A 155 -3.66 -30.86 4.60
N SER A 156 -3.25 -30.73 3.34
CA SER A 156 -1.89 -30.98 2.85
C SER A 156 -0.92 -29.81 3.04
N ALA A 157 -1.42 -28.62 3.43
CA ALA A 157 -0.60 -27.43 3.50
C ALA A 157 0.46 -27.54 4.62
N PRO A 158 1.72 -27.18 4.33
CA PRO A 158 2.75 -27.13 5.36
C PRO A 158 2.45 -26.03 6.37
N MET A 159 2.83 -26.28 7.62
CA MET A 159 2.79 -25.24 8.66
C MET A 159 3.85 -24.17 8.36
N ILE A 160 3.39 -22.99 7.93
CA ILE A 160 4.20 -21.80 7.63
C ILE A 160 3.66 -20.63 8.47
N PRO A 161 4.52 -19.91 9.21
CA PRO A 161 5.93 -20.21 9.40
C PRO A 161 6.14 -21.49 10.23
N SER A 162 7.26 -22.17 10.03
CA SER A 162 7.62 -23.36 10.81
C SER A 162 7.71 -23.07 12.32
N THR A 163 7.97 -21.80 12.67
CA THR A 163 7.99 -21.32 14.04
C THR A 163 6.64 -21.35 14.73
N ALA A 164 5.51 -21.54 14.03
CA ALA A 164 4.15 -21.53 14.56
C ALA A 164 3.61 -22.90 15.04
N ARG A 165 4.36 -24.00 14.83
CA ARG A 165 3.84 -25.37 14.99
C ARG A 165 3.26 -25.65 16.38
N GLY A 166 1.93 -25.83 16.43
CA GLY A 166 1.22 -26.49 17.53
C GLY A 166 0.83 -25.62 18.73
N TYR A 167 1.20 -24.33 18.76
CA TYR A 167 0.92 -23.45 19.90
C TYR A 167 0.20 -22.15 19.55
N VAL A 168 -0.07 -21.89 18.26
CA VAL A 168 -0.93 -20.78 17.83
C VAL A 168 -2.11 -21.26 17.01
N ASP A 169 -3.13 -20.43 16.95
CA ASP A 169 -4.35 -20.69 16.21
C ASP A 169 -4.27 -20.23 14.75
N PHE A 170 -4.99 -20.96 13.91
CA PHE A 170 -5.29 -20.59 12.53
C PHE A 170 -6.78 -20.44 12.44
N PHE A 171 -7.23 -19.32 11.89
CA PHE A 171 -8.64 -18.99 11.83
C PHE A 171 -9.18 -19.41 10.46
N ALA A 172 -9.87 -20.55 10.43
CA ALA A 172 -10.57 -21.00 9.23
C ALA A 172 -11.92 -20.31 9.05
N ARG A 173 -12.54 -19.88 10.17
CA ARG A 173 -13.82 -19.18 10.18
C ARG A 173 -13.71 -17.82 10.85
N GLY A 174 -14.60 -16.90 10.46
CA GLY A 174 -14.65 -15.58 11.07
C GLY A 174 -15.05 -15.62 12.54
N SER A 175 -15.95 -16.53 12.93
CA SER A 175 -16.34 -16.72 14.33
C SER A 175 -15.20 -17.17 15.25
N ASP A 176 -14.15 -17.77 14.68
CA ASP A 176 -13.00 -18.26 15.43
C ASP A 176 -12.00 -17.14 15.74
N ILE A 177 -12.12 -15.95 15.13
CA ILE A 177 -11.19 -14.83 15.32
C ILE A 177 -11.49 -14.12 16.66
N PRO A 178 -10.55 -14.15 17.64
CA PRO A 178 -10.71 -13.40 18.87
C PRO A 178 -10.33 -11.93 18.66
N ARG A 179 -11.05 -11.00 19.30
CA ARG A 179 -10.76 -9.54 19.22
C ARG A 179 -10.61 -9.08 17.76
N PRO A 180 -11.65 -9.21 16.93
CA PRO A 180 -11.57 -8.92 15.49
C PRO A 180 -11.10 -7.49 15.18
N GLU A 181 -11.29 -6.55 16.11
CA GLU A 181 -10.79 -5.17 16.04
C GLU A 181 -9.27 -5.03 16.30
N GLN A 182 -8.59 -6.10 16.70
CA GLN A 182 -7.15 -6.13 16.96
C GLN A 182 -6.41 -7.07 16.03
N MET A 183 -7.11 -7.97 15.33
CA MET A 183 -6.51 -8.94 14.42
C MET A 183 -6.51 -8.41 12.99
N TRP A 184 -5.33 -8.22 12.41
CA TRP A 184 -5.21 -7.73 11.04
C TRP A 184 -5.42 -8.87 10.03
N VAL A 185 -6.04 -8.54 8.90
CA VAL A 185 -6.35 -9.47 7.80
C VAL A 185 -5.51 -9.15 6.59
N LEU A 186 -5.58 -7.92 6.10
CA LEU A 186 -4.83 -7.45 4.93
C LEU A 186 -3.89 -6.33 5.36
N LEU A 187 -2.69 -6.32 4.79
CA LEU A 187 -1.75 -5.23 4.99
C LEU A 187 -1.00 -4.89 3.72
N GLU A 188 -0.40 -3.71 3.72
CA GLU A 188 0.47 -3.24 2.67
C GLU A 188 1.90 -3.78 2.82
N GLU A 189 2.27 -4.67 1.91
CA GLU A 189 3.57 -5.31 1.91
C GLU A 189 4.63 -4.48 1.19
N ASP A 190 5.88 -4.57 1.66
CA ASP A 190 7.02 -3.91 1.05
C ASP A 190 7.42 -4.59 -0.27
N SER A 191 7.83 -3.81 -1.27
CA SER A 191 8.26 -4.31 -2.58
C SER A 191 9.48 -5.26 -2.53
N ARG A 192 10.17 -5.34 -1.38
CA ARG A 192 11.31 -6.24 -1.17
C ARG A 192 10.91 -7.64 -0.69
N SER A 193 9.72 -7.82 -0.12
CA SER A 193 9.23 -9.13 0.32
C SER A 193 8.03 -9.62 -0.50
N ILE A 194 7.26 -8.70 -1.09
CA ILE A 194 6.03 -9.07 -1.81
C ILE A 194 6.26 -10.09 -2.93
N ASN A 195 5.46 -11.16 -2.87
CA ASN A 195 5.50 -12.28 -3.79
C ASN A 195 4.07 -12.74 -4.13
N ASP A 196 3.50 -13.71 -3.43
CA ASP A 196 2.31 -14.50 -3.78
C ASP A 196 1.03 -14.09 -3.03
N GLY A 197 1.12 -13.11 -2.13
CA GLY A 197 -0.02 -12.59 -1.38
C GLY A 197 -0.25 -13.27 -0.04
N PHE A 198 0.67 -14.13 0.38
CA PHE A 198 0.68 -14.79 1.66
C PHE A 198 1.70 -14.16 2.60
N PHE A 199 1.23 -13.28 3.48
CA PHE A 199 2.11 -12.56 4.39
C PHE A 199 2.42 -13.40 5.64
N VAL A 200 3.64 -13.92 5.68
CA VAL A 200 4.18 -14.73 6.75
C VAL A 200 4.65 -13.82 7.89
N THR A 201 4.04 -13.99 9.05
CA THR A 201 4.48 -13.31 10.29
C THR A 201 5.01 -14.32 11.27
N ASP A 202 6.17 -14.07 11.87
CA ASP A 202 6.64 -14.87 13.00
C ASP A 202 5.78 -14.58 14.24
N PRO A 203 4.97 -15.54 14.74
CA PRO A 203 4.12 -15.31 15.91
C PRO A 203 4.92 -15.13 17.21
N LYS A 204 6.22 -15.43 17.22
CA LYS A 204 7.13 -15.11 18.34
C LYS A 204 7.70 -13.69 18.26
N GLY A 205 7.53 -13.00 17.13
CA GLY A 205 8.04 -11.66 16.88
C GLY A 205 9.57 -11.55 16.95
N GLN A 206 10.29 -12.58 16.50
CA GLN A 206 11.75 -12.62 16.50
C GLN A 206 12.34 -12.35 15.12
N ILE A 207 11.64 -12.72 14.05
CA ILE A 207 12.12 -12.64 12.67
C ILE A 207 11.08 -12.01 11.75
N TRP A 208 11.53 -11.13 10.84
CA TRP A 208 10.73 -10.69 9.69
C TRP A 208 10.80 -11.73 8.57
N TYR A 209 9.74 -12.50 8.33
CA TYR A 209 9.65 -13.32 7.12
C TYR A 209 9.27 -12.44 5.94
N ASP A 210 8.09 -11.84 6.04
CA ASP A 210 7.68 -10.71 5.23
C ASP A 210 7.64 -9.46 6.11
N TRP A 211 7.74 -8.29 5.51
CA TRP A 211 7.65 -7.03 6.24
C TRP A 211 6.72 -6.05 5.55
N PRO A 212 5.94 -5.28 6.33
CA PRO A 212 5.09 -4.26 5.76
C PRO A 212 5.95 -3.19 5.09
N THR A 213 5.32 -2.32 4.31
CA THR A 213 6.00 -1.18 3.70
C THR A 213 6.74 -0.34 4.75
N ILE A 214 8.08 -0.28 4.64
CA ILE A 214 8.97 0.50 5.52
C ILE A 214 9.84 1.42 4.67
N SER A 215 9.21 2.43 4.04
CA SER A 215 9.91 3.37 3.15
C SER A 215 9.50 4.82 3.39
N ALA A 216 10.45 5.75 3.24
CA ALA A 216 10.14 7.19 3.24
C ALA A 216 9.22 7.56 2.07
N ALA A 217 9.50 6.98 0.90
CA ALA A 217 8.77 7.29 -0.34
C ALA A 217 7.36 6.71 -0.34
N ARG A 218 7.13 5.62 0.38
CA ARG A 218 5.84 4.92 0.47
C ARG A 218 5.27 5.11 1.87
N HIS A 219 4.40 6.11 1.97
CA HIS A 219 3.70 6.50 3.20
C HIS A 219 4.59 6.93 4.39
N ASN A 220 5.82 7.39 4.13
CA ASN A 220 6.69 8.02 5.14
C ASN A 220 6.88 7.16 6.41
N TYR A 221 7.34 5.92 6.22
CA TYR A 221 7.56 4.94 7.28
C TYR A 221 6.29 4.59 8.06
N SER A 222 5.17 4.47 7.35
CA SER A 222 3.94 3.92 7.87
C SER A 222 3.31 3.01 6.81
N TYR A 223 2.45 2.10 7.23
CA TYR A 223 1.78 1.17 6.33
C TYR A 223 0.31 1.05 6.71
N ALA A 224 -0.53 0.87 5.70
CA ALA A 224 -1.95 0.65 5.93
C ALA A 224 -2.24 -0.84 6.16
N LEU A 225 -3.25 -1.09 6.99
CA LEU A 225 -3.75 -2.42 7.30
C LEU A 225 -5.27 -2.38 7.52
N ASN A 226 -5.91 -3.52 7.31
CA ASN A 226 -7.32 -3.78 7.57
C ASN A 226 -7.45 -4.88 8.64
N PHE A 227 -8.48 -4.78 9.47
CA PHE A 227 -8.76 -5.67 10.59
C PHE A 227 -10.00 -6.52 10.32
N ALA A 228 -10.16 -7.61 11.08
CA ALA A 228 -11.21 -8.59 10.89
C ALA A 228 -12.64 -8.06 11.17
N ASP A 229 -12.77 -6.95 11.89
CA ASP A 229 -14.03 -6.21 12.04
C ASP A 229 -14.36 -5.27 10.85
N GLY A 230 -13.46 -5.19 9.86
CA GLY A 230 -13.60 -4.37 8.66
C GLY A 230 -13.07 -2.94 8.77
N HIS A 231 -12.57 -2.49 9.93
CA HIS A 231 -11.91 -1.18 9.99
C HIS A 231 -10.50 -1.23 9.41
N SER A 232 -9.98 -0.07 9.01
CA SER A 232 -8.61 0.05 8.50
C SER A 232 -7.88 1.15 9.26
N ALA A 233 -6.60 0.92 9.54
CA ALA A 233 -5.74 1.87 10.21
C ALA A 233 -4.42 2.03 9.46
N THR A 234 -3.61 2.99 9.89
CA THR A 234 -2.22 3.05 9.49
C THR A 234 -1.34 2.93 10.72
N TRP A 235 -0.34 2.07 10.66
CA TRP A 235 0.67 1.95 11.70
C TRP A 235 1.97 2.61 11.26
N ARG A 236 2.55 3.40 12.15
CA ARG A 236 3.85 4.02 11.95
C ARG A 236 4.93 3.11 12.53
N VAL A 237 6.01 2.96 11.79
CA VAL A 237 7.22 2.26 12.23
C VAL A 237 7.94 3.15 13.24
N THR A 238 8.27 2.59 14.39
CA THR A 238 8.82 3.33 15.53
C THR A 238 10.20 2.85 15.97
N ASP A 239 10.50 1.56 15.80
CA ASP A 239 11.79 1.00 16.14
C ASP A 239 12.81 1.31 15.02
N PRO A 240 13.93 1.99 15.30
CA PRO A 240 14.93 2.31 14.30
C PRO A 240 15.53 1.07 13.61
N ARG A 241 15.47 -0.10 14.25
CA ARG A 241 15.94 -1.37 13.66
C ARG A 241 15.07 -1.80 12.49
N SER A 242 13.77 -1.54 12.54
CA SER A 242 12.83 -1.84 11.44
C SER A 242 13.20 -1.11 10.15
N LEU A 243 13.74 0.12 10.26
CA LEU A 243 14.16 0.93 9.11
C LEU A 243 15.37 0.38 8.36
N ARG A 244 16.07 -0.58 8.96
CA ARG A 244 17.31 -1.18 8.43
C ARG A 244 17.15 -2.66 8.05
N VAL A 245 15.93 -3.18 8.05
CA VAL A 245 15.66 -4.55 7.62
C VAL A 245 16.06 -4.74 6.15
N THR A 246 16.74 -5.85 5.87
CA THR A 246 17.12 -6.28 4.52
C THR A 246 16.80 -7.75 4.35
N ILE A 247 16.74 -8.22 3.10
CA ILE A 247 16.55 -9.64 2.76
C ILE A 247 17.58 -10.59 3.41
N THR A 248 18.73 -10.07 3.86
CA THR A 248 19.80 -10.83 4.51
C THR A 248 19.90 -10.62 6.03
N LYS A 249 19.13 -9.68 6.60
CA LYS A 249 19.16 -9.33 8.03
C LYS A 249 17.75 -9.10 8.56
N THR A 250 17.06 -10.20 8.81
CA THR A 250 15.65 -10.23 9.18
C THR A 250 15.40 -10.55 10.66
N GLU A 251 16.34 -11.20 11.35
CA GLU A 251 16.24 -11.49 12.79
C GLU A 251 16.37 -10.19 13.61
N GLN A 252 15.33 -9.88 14.38
CA GLN A 252 15.24 -8.67 15.21
C GLN A 252 14.50 -8.96 16.54
N PRO A 253 15.06 -9.83 17.41
CA PRO A 253 14.47 -10.11 18.72
C PRO A 253 14.22 -8.83 19.53
N GLY A 254 13.02 -8.74 20.12
CA GLY A 254 12.60 -7.58 20.91
C GLY A 254 12.34 -6.30 20.10
N ASN A 255 12.19 -6.39 18.78
CA ASN A 255 11.75 -5.25 17.96
C ASN A 255 10.27 -4.90 18.27
N ALA A 256 10.02 -3.65 18.64
CA ALA A 256 8.69 -3.21 19.07
C ALA A 256 7.64 -3.27 17.94
N ASP A 257 8.01 -2.91 16.70
CA ASP A 257 7.10 -2.98 15.55
C ASP A 257 6.79 -4.41 15.15
N LEU A 258 7.79 -5.31 15.22
CA LEU A 258 7.62 -6.74 14.95
C LEU A 258 6.73 -7.41 16.00
N GLN A 259 6.99 -7.13 17.29
CA GLN A 259 6.17 -7.63 18.39
C GLN A 259 4.73 -7.13 18.31
N ARG A 260 4.54 -5.87 17.90
CA ARG A 260 3.21 -5.30 17.65
C ARG A 260 2.49 -6.01 16.50
N LEU A 261 3.18 -6.30 15.40
CA LEU A 261 2.57 -7.03 14.29
C LEU A 261 2.21 -8.46 14.70
N ALA A 262 3.14 -9.17 15.35
CA ALA A 262 2.94 -10.54 15.82
C ALA A 262 1.75 -10.66 16.79
N SER A 263 1.59 -9.73 17.74
CA SER A 263 0.48 -9.76 18.71
C SER A 263 -0.90 -9.48 18.12
N ALA A 264 -0.94 -8.91 16.91
CA ALA A 264 -2.15 -8.66 16.12
C ALA A 264 -2.36 -9.69 15.00
N THR A 265 -1.52 -10.71 14.92
CA THR A 265 -1.55 -11.70 13.82
C THR A 265 -2.37 -12.94 14.18
N THR A 266 -2.14 -13.50 15.36
CA THR A 266 -2.77 -14.73 15.87
C THR A 266 -2.75 -14.74 17.41
N VAL A 267 -3.34 -15.77 18.03
CA VAL A 267 -3.30 -16.02 19.47
C VAL A 267 -2.61 -17.34 19.79
N ARG A 268 -2.19 -17.49 21.05
CA ARG A 268 -1.67 -18.76 21.55
C ARG A 268 -2.82 -19.68 21.98
N LYS A 269 -2.64 -20.97 21.74
CA LYS A 269 -3.51 -22.07 22.20
C LYS A 269 -3.42 -22.28 23.70
#